data_AF-A0A2H2ZHW5-F1
#
_entry.id   AF-A0A2H2ZHW5-F1
#
_cell.length_a   1.000
_cell.length_b   1.000
_cell.length_c   1.000
_cell.angle_alpha   90.00
_cell.angle_beta   90.00
_cell.angle_gamma   90.00
#
_symmetry.space_group_name_H-M   'P 1'
#
loop_
_entity.id
_entity.type
_entity.pdbx_description
1 polymer ?
#
loop_
_entity_poly.entity_id
_entity_poly.type
_entity_poly.pdbx_seq_one_letter_code
_entity_poly.pdbx_strand_id
1 'polypeptide(L)'
;MKSSTQLLATLGLASLAAADFHILTGPCSIAPGFGGSLESYAVACPSNYYNCKCMMDGDRTGHVINGETPVYGIEKTGSNYFELDGMCGVGNMNFYLQDDGTWLFYIAGGDGSVQGTCYPGDNSIKDCNEFSAACSLSNILVCYSYICEP
;
A
#
# COMPACT_ATOMS: atom_id res chain seq x y z
N MET A 1 39.90 33.63 26.99
CA MET A 1 39.54 32.26 26.59
C MET A 1 38.19 32.33 25.89
N LYS A 2 38.15 32.04 24.57
CA LYS A 2 36.92 32.04 23.77
C LYS A 2 36.39 30.60 23.74
N SER A 3 35.17 30.39 24.22
CA SER A 3 34.45 29.12 24.06
C SER A 3 33.24 29.39 23.19
N SER A 4 33.33 29.03 21.91
CA SER A 4 32.23 29.08 20.97
C SER A 4 31.55 27.71 20.97
N THR A 5 30.39 27.62 21.61
CA THR A 5 29.51 26.45 21.51
C THR A 5 28.86 26.45 20.13
N GLN A 6 29.31 25.58 19.23
CA GLN A 6 28.63 25.33 17.96
C GLN A 6 27.51 24.33 18.20
N LEU A 7 26.26 24.81 18.18
CA LEU A 7 25.09 23.96 18.01
C LEU A 7 25.04 23.52 16.54
N LEU A 8 25.39 22.27 16.25
CA LEU A 8 25.00 21.63 14.99
C LEU A 8 23.52 21.24 15.11
N ALA A 9 22.64 22.12 14.63
CA ALA A 9 21.26 21.75 14.31
C ALA A 9 21.25 21.22 12.87
N THR A 10 21.57 19.94 12.68
CA THR A 10 21.18 19.19 11.48
C THR A 10 19.67 19.00 11.53
N LEU A 11 18.91 20.00 11.08
CA LEU A 11 17.53 19.76 10.67
C LEU A 11 17.59 18.86 9.44
N GLY A 12 17.31 17.58 9.65
CA GLY A 12 17.02 16.65 8.57
C GLY A 12 15.91 17.27 7.74
N LEU A 13 16.23 17.59 6.48
CA LEU A 13 15.21 17.77 5.47
C LEU A 13 14.52 16.41 5.38
N ALA A 14 13.37 16.29 6.03
CA ALA A 14 12.39 15.28 5.71
C ALA A 14 12.07 15.49 4.23
N SER A 15 12.69 14.70 3.36
CA SER A 15 12.17 14.49 2.03
C SER A 15 10.75 13.99 2.24
N LEU A 16 9.79 14.88 2.04
CA LEU A 16 8.45 14.52 1.63
C LEU A 16 8.59 13.89 0.23
N ALA A 17 9.27 12.75 0.14
CA ALA A 17 9.03 11.85 -0.95
C ALA A 17 7.53 11.59 -0.86
N ALA A 18 6.79 11.92 -1.91
CA ALA A 18 5.47 11.37 -2.05
C ALA A 18 5.64 9.84 -1.98
N ALA A 19 4.73 9.16 -1.32
CA ALA A 19 4.71 7.71 -1.46
C ALA A 19 4.59 7.35 -2.94
N ASP A 20 5.10 6.19 -3.32
CA ASP A 20 5.04 5.73 -4.70
C ASP A 20 3.69 5.06 -4.96
N PHE A 21 3.22 4.28 -3.98
CA PHE A 21 1.90 3.67 -4.01
C PHE A 21 1.34 3.39 -2.62
N HIS A 22 0.04 3.15 -2.58
CA HIS A 22 -0.73 2.83 -1.39
C HIS A 22 -1.33 1.44 -1.50
N ILE A 23 -1.43 0.71 -0.39
CA ILE A 23 -2.21 -0.52 -0.30
C ILE A 23 -3.46 -0.21 0.51
N LEU A 24 -4.61 -0.45 -0.11
CA LEU A 24 -5.91 -0.24 0.50
C LEU A 24 -6.62 -1.56 0.72
N THR A 25 -7.40 -1.65 1.80
CA THR A 25 -8.33 -2.76 1.99
C THR A 25 -9.66 -2.32 2.58
N GLY A 26 -10.70 -3.07 2.29
CA GLY A 26 -12.01 -2.88 2.89
C GLY A 26 -13.10 -3.66 2.19
N PRO A 27 -14.35 -3.51 2.64
CA PRO A 27 -15.49 -4.16 2.01
C PRO A 27 -15.75 -3.60 0.61
N CYS A 28 -15.94 -4.51 -0.34
CA CYS A 28 -16.52 -4.22 -1.64
C CYS A 28 -17.78 -5.07 -1.85
N SER A 29 -18.85 -4.42 -2.31
CA SER A 29 -20.07 -5.07 -2.78
C SER A 29 -20.08 -5.01 -4.30
N ILE A 30 -20.16 -6.17 -4.96
CA ILE A 30 -20.36 -6.26 -6.40
C ILE A 30 -21.83 -6.68 -6.64
N ALA A 31 -22.56 -5.88 -7.40
CA ALA A 31 -23.99 -5.96 -7.70
C ALA A 31 -24.93 -5.82 -6.47
N PRO A 32 -25.01 -4.61 -5.85
CA PRO A 32 -25.94 -4.33 -4.76
C PRO A 32 -27.38 -4.25 -5.30
N GLY A 33 -28.02 -5.39 -5.46
CA GLY A 33 -29.37 -5.54 -6.02
C GLY A 33 -29.71 -6.96 -6.48
N PHE A 34 -28.68 -7.81 -6.68
CA PHE A 34 -28.82 -9.22 -7.07
C PHE A 34 -28.27 -10.19 -6.01
N GLY A 35 -28.14 -9.76 -4.75
CA GLY A 35 -27.60 -10.61 -3.67
C GLY A 35 -26.08 -10.70 -3.62
N GLY A 36 -25.36 -9.64 -4.04
CA GLY A 36 -23.89 -9.58 -3.99
C GLY A 36 -23.32 -9.80 -2.58
N SER A 37 -22.21 -10.55 -2.50
CA SER A 37 -21.42 -10.73 -1.28
C SER A 37 -20.57 -9.49 -0.99
N LEU A 38 -20.36 -9.22 0.30
CA LEU A 38 -19.28 -8.33 0.74
C LEU A 38 -18.02 -9.18 0.82
N GLU A 39 -17.01 -8.83 0.04
CA GLU A 39 -15.69 -9.47 0.11
C GLU A 39 -14.65 -8.44 0.54
N SER A 40 -13.73 -8.88 1.40
CA SER A 40 -12.55 -8.09 1.74
C SER A 40 -11.68 -7.97 0.49
N TYR A 41 -11.64 -6.77 -0.05
CA TYR A 41 -10.88 -6.44 -1.24
C TYR A 41 -9.58 -5.75 -0.82
N ALA A 42 -8.47 -6.10 -1.46
CA ALA A 42 -7.18 -5.47 -1.20
C ALA A 42 -6.48 -5.13 -2.52
N VAL A 43 -6.07 -3.88 -2.66
CA VAL A 43 -5.45 -3.35 -3.88
C VAL A 43 -4.30 -2.43 -3.59
N ALA A 44 -3.38 -2.33 -4.53
CA ALA A 44 -2.37 -1.29 -4.57
C ALA A 44 -2.68 -0.26 -5.66
N CYS A 45 -2.51 1.02 -5.35
CA CYS A 45 -2.70 2.12 -6.28
C CYS A 45 -1.52 3.09 -6.23
N PRO A 46 -0.92 3.46 -7.38
CA PRO A 46 0.09 4.50 -7.43
C PRO A 46 -0.41 5.79 -6.80
N SER A 47 0.43 6.51 -6.06
CA SER A 47 0.00 7.73 -5.37
C SER A 47 -0.43 8.83 -6.35
N ASN A 48 0.15 8.86 -7.55
CA ASN A 48 -0.27 9.74 -8.64
C ASN A 48 -1.57 9.28 -9.36
N TYR A 49 -2.09 8.10 -9.01
CA TYR A 49 -3.32 7.53 -9.55
C TYR A 49 -4.23 6.98 -8.43
N TYR A 50 -4.18 7.60 -7.25
CA TYR A 50 -4.97 7.24 -6.06
C TYR A 50 -6.43 7.70 -6.19
N ASN A 51 -7.21 6.99 -7.01
CA ASN A 51 -8.61 7.30 -7.31
C ASN A 51 -9.44 6.03 -7.54
N CYS A 52 -10.76 6.19 -7.70
CA CYS A 52 -11.67 5.06 -7.84
C CYS A 52 -11.48 4.23 -9.12
N LYS A 53 -10.89 4.78 -10.18
CA LYS A 53 -10.57 3.98 -11.37
C LYS A 53 -9.49 2.94 -11.09
N CYS A 54 -8.46 3.33 -10.35
CA CYS A 54 -7.51 2.34 -9.85
C CYS A 54 -8.21 1.34 -8.91
N MET A 55 -9.02 1.82 -7.99
CA MET A 55 -9.60 0.95 -6.96
C MET A 55 -10.68 0.00 -7.48
N MET A 56 -11.38 0.31 -8.58
CA MET A 56 -12.52 -0.48 -9.06
C MET A 56 -12.37 -0.97 -10.50
N ASP A 57 -11.75 -0.19 -11.39
CA ASP A 57 -11.68 -0.51 -12.83
C ASP A 57 -10.45 -1.36 -13.17
N GLY A 58 -9.55 -1.60 -12.21
CA GLY A 58 -8.28 -2.31 -12.43
C GLY A 58 -7.24 -1.50 -13.21
N ASP A 59 -7.45 -0.21 -13.41
CA ASP A 59 -6.54 0.65 -14.17
C ASP A 59 -5.29 1.02 -13.33
N ARG A 60 -4.15 0.41 -13.68
CA ARG A 60 -2.85 0.55 -12.98
C ARG A 60 -2.88 0.02 -11.54
N THR A 61 -3.69 -1.00 -11.32
CA THR A 61 -3.98 -1.55 -10.00
C THR A 61 -3.11 -2.76 -9.72
N GLY A 62 -2.59 -2.83 -8.49
CA GLY A 62 -2.03 -4.05 -7.95
C GLY A 62 -3.09 -4.87 -7.24
N HIS A 63 -3.06 -6.18 -7.41
CA HIS A 63 -3.97 -7.09 -6.73
C HIS A 63 -3.23 -8.02 -5.80
N VAL A 64 -3.78 -8.21 -4.60
CA VAL A 64 -3.29 -9.26 -3.69
C VAL A 64 -3.67 -10.61 -4.28
N ILE A 65 -2.67 -11.42 -4.59
CA ILE A 65 -2.85 -12.75 -5.21
C ILE A 65 -2.54 -13.90 -4.25
N ASN A 66 -1.89 -13.62 -3.12
CA ASN A 66 -1.55 -14.60 -2.09
C ASN A 66 -1.29 -13.93 -0.73
N GLY A 67 -1.44 -14.68 0.36
CA GLY A 67 -1.26 -14.21 1.73
C GLY A 67 -2.36 -13.27 2.22
N GLU A 68 -2.07 -12.49 3.26
CA GLU A 68 -3.05 -11.58 3.89
C GLU A 68 -2.42 -10.20 4.12
N THR A 69 -3.08 -9.15 3.64
CA THR A 69 -2.70 -7.77 3.96
C THR A 69 -3.13 -7.38 5.37
N PRO A 70 -2.52 -6.35 5.97
CA PRO A 70 -3.11 -5.72 7.14
C PRO A 70 -4.52 -5.21 6.83
N VAL A 71 -5.39 -5.28 7.84
CA VAL A 71 -6.79 -4.87 7.73
C VAL A 71 -7.07 -3.81 8.77
N TYR A 72 -7.81 -2.77 8.36
CA TYR A 72 -8.22 -1.69 9.25
C TYR A 72 -8.94 -2.23 10.49
N GLY A 73 -8.52 -1.76 11.67
CA GLY A 73 -9.14 -2.15 12.95
C GLY A 73 -8.79 -3.55 13.44
N ILE A 74 -7.89 -4.28 12.77
CA ILE A 74 -7.41 -5.59 13.21
C ILE A 74 -5.92 -5.49 13.57
N GLU A 75 -5.62 -5.50 14.87
CA GLU A 75 -4.25 -5.32 15.41
C GLU A 75 -3.30 -6.49 15.14
N LYS A 76 -3.82 -7.64 14.69
CA LYS A 76 -3.03 -8.83 14.35
C LYS A 76 -3.42 -9.33 12.97
N THR A 77 -2.54 -9.13 12.00
CA THR A 77 -2.64 -9.79 10.71
C THR A 77 -2.45 -11.29 10.92
N GLY A 78 -3.28 -12.14 10.31
CA GLY A 78 -3.12 -13.59 10.42
C GLY A 78 -1.84 -14.08 9.72
N SER A 79 -1.26 -13.23 8.88
CA SER A 79 -0.03 -13.45 8.13
C SER A 79 0.97 -12.29 8.30
N ASN A 80 2.26 -12.64 8.24
CA ASN A 80 3.37 -11.68 8.10
C ASN A 80 3.82 -11.55 6.63
N TYR A 81 2.97 -12.00 5.70
CA TYR A 81 3.26 -12.12 4.28
C TYR A 81 2.03 -11.88 3.41
N PHE A 82 2.22 -11.16 2.31
CA PHE A 82 1.30 -11.14 1.18
C PHE A 82 2.07 -10.89 -0.13
N GLU A 83 1.41 -11.19 -1.25
CA GLU A 83 1.95 -11.04 -2.59
C GLU A 83 1.03 -10.16 -3.44
N LEU A 84 1.62 -9.17 -4.13
CA LEU A 84 0.92 -8.33 -5.11
C LEU A 84 1.37 -8.66 -6.52
N ASP A 85 0.45 -8.60 -7.47
CA ASP A 85 0.71 -8.62 -8.92
C ASP A 85 0.13 -7.36 -9.59
N GLY A 86 0.63 -6.99 -10.77
CA GLY A 86 0.02 -5.98 -11.65
C GLY A 86 0.51 -4.53 -11.46
N MET A 87 1.45 -4.28 -10.54
CA MET A 87 1.95 -2.92 -10.28
C MET A 87 3.19 -2.57 -11.08
N CYS A 88 3.20 -1.35 -11.62
CA CYS A 88 4.39 -0.66 -12.13
C CYS A 88 5.21 -1.44 -13.20
N GLY A 89 4.58 -2.39 -13.89
CA GLY A 89 5.21 -3.18 -14.95
C GLY A 89 6.30 -4.14 -14.46
N VAL A 90 6.41 -4.34 -13.14
CA VAL A 90 7.30 -5.33 -12.55
C VAL A 90 6.56 -6.66 -12.36
N GLY A 91 7.30 -7.75 -12.17
CA GLY A 91 6.71 -9.02 -11.78
C GLY A 91 6.13 -8.97 -10.36
N ASN A 92 5.59 -10.10 -9.90
CA ASN A 92 4.99 -10.20 -8.57
C ASN A 92 5.92 -9.68 -7.47
N MET A 93 5.34 -9.05 -6.46
CA MET A 93 6.04 -8.46 -5.34
C MET A 93 5.64 -9.17 -4.05
N ASN A 94 6.63 -9.65 -3.32
CA ASN A 94 6.46 -10.32 -2.04
C ASN A 94 6.72 -9.34 -0.90
N PHE A 95 5.77 -9.21 0.03
CA PHE A 95 5.83 -8.30 1.17
C PHE A 95 5.99 -9.09 2.45
N TYR A 96 6.89 -8.65 3.33
CA TYR A 96 7.18 -9.31 4.61
C TYR A 96 7.18 -8.31 5.76
N LEU A 97 6.40 -8.58 6.80
CA LEU A 97 6.35 -7.78 8.03
C LEU A 97 7.66 -7.91 8.81
N GLN A 98 8.18 -6.77 9.27
CA GLN A 98 9.35 -6.67 10.12
C GLN A 98 8.96 -6.48 11.59
N ASP A 99 9.91 -6.71 12.50
CA ASP A 99 9.70 -6.58 13.95
C ASP A 99 9.33 -5.15 14.39
N ASP A 100 9.70 -4.13 13.60
CA ASP A 100 9.39 -2.72 13.86
C ASP A 100 8.01 -2.27 13.30
N GLY A 101 7.27 -3.19 12.69
CA GLY A 101 5.95 -2.93 12.10
C GLY A 101 5.99 -2.44 10.64
N THR A 102 7.18 -2.25 10.06
CA THR A 102 7.33 -1.93 8.63
C THR A 102 7.20 -3.18 7.77
N TRP A 103 6.93 -3.00 6.48
CA TRP A 103 6.92 -4.09 5.50
C TRP A 103 8.00 -3.86 4.47
N LEU A 104 8.89 -4.84 4.30
CA LEU A 104 9.85 -4.83 3.20
C LEU A 104 9.27 -5.63 2.04
N PHE A 105 9.55 -5.20 0.81
CA PHE A 105 9.13 -5.96 -0.36
C PHE A 105 10.23 -6.22 -1.38
N TYR A 106 10.04 -7.30 -2.13
CA TYR A 106 11.01 -7.89 -3.06
C TYR A 106 10.31 -8.31 -4.35
N ILE A 107 10.99 -8.27 -5.51
CA ILE A 107 10.46 -8.91 -6.73
C ILE A 107 10.60 -10.42 -6.62
N ALA A 108 9.52 -11.16 -6.86
CA ALA A 108 9.49 -12.61 -6.93
C ALA A 108 10.45 -13.12 -8.02
N GLY A 109 11.34 -14.04 -7.66
CA GLY A 109 12.39 -14.53 -8.58
C GLY A 109 13.48 -13.49 -8.92
N GLY A 110 13.52 -12.35 -8.22
CA GLY A 110 14.56 -11.35 -8.34
C GLY A 110 15.88 -11.76 -7.67
N ASP A 111 16.78 -10.79 -7.50
CA ASP A 111 18.13 -10.99 -6.94
C ASP A 111 18.18 -11.05 -5.39
N GLY A 112 17.02 -10.97 -4.75
CA GLY A 112 16.89 -10.95 -3.29
C GLY A 112 17.15 -9.58 -2.65
N SER A 113 17.35 -8.52 -3.44
CA SER A 113 17.46 -7.17 -2.92
C SER A 113 16.10 -6.57 -2.56
N VAL A 114 16.06 -5.80 -1.47
CA VAL A 114 14.88 -5.03 -1.05
C VAL A 114 14.59 -3.97 -2.09
N GLN A 115 13.36 -3.93 -2.57
CA GLN A 115 12.90 -2.98 -3.58
C GLN A 115 12.24 -1.75 -2.96
N GLY A 116 11.71 -1.89 -1.75
CA GLY A 116 11.15 -0.76 -1.01
C GLY A 116 10.61 -1.15 0.34
N THR A 117 10.10 -0.13 1.02
CA THR A 117 9.58 -0.23 2.38
C THR A 117 8.19 0.41 2.45
N CYS A 118 7.26 -0.27 3.11
CA CYS A 118 5.95 0.27 3.43
C CYS A 118 5.80 0.50 4.92
N TYR A 119 5.07 1.56 5.23
CA TYR A 119 4.74 1.99 6.59
C TYR A 119 3.22 1.91 6.79
N PRO A 120 2.76 1.81 8.04
CA PRO A 120 1.34 1.96 8.35
C PRO A 120 0.77 3.22 7.72
N GLY A 121 -0.34 3.07 7.00
CA GLY A 121 -1.08 4.17 6.43
C GLY A 121 -1.86 4.96 7.48
N ASP A 122 -2.48 6.04 7.02
CA ASP A 122 -3.29 6.92 7.87
C ASP A 122 -4.69 6.36 8.16
N ASN A 123 -5.02 5.20 7.59
CA ASN A 123 -6.33 4.56 7.65
C ASN A 123 -7.48 5.40 7.11
N SER A 124 -7.19 6.45 6.32
CA SER A 124 -8.21 7.24 5.65
C SER A 124 -9.05 6.36 4.73
N ILE A 125 -10.37 6.57 4.74
CA ILE A 125 -11.31 5.77 3.96
C ILE A 125 -11.62 6.49 2.65
N LYS A 126 -11.55 5.74 1.55
CA LYS A 126 -11.97 6.16 0.22
C LYS A 126 -13.20 5.35 -0.18
N ASP A 127 -14.32 6.05 -0.31
CA ASP A 127 -15.55 5.47 -0.84
C ASP A 127 -15.59 5.62 -2.36
N CYS A 128 -15.83 4.50 -3.04
CA CYS A 128 -15.96 4.42 -4.49
C CYS A 128 -17.27 3.72 -4.83
N ASN A 129 -18.12 4.40 -5.60
CA ASN A 129 -19.46 3.93 -5.92
C ASN A 129 -19.68 3.99 -7.43
N GLU A 130 -20.10 2.87 -7.99
CA GLU A 130 -20.52 2.72 -9.37
C GLU A 130 -21.87 2.02 -9.46
N PHE A 131 -22.47 2.00 -10.65
CA PHE A 131 -23.80 1.44 -10.85
C PHE A 131 -23.92 -0.03 -10.37
N SER A 132 -22.85 -0.80 -10.52
CA SER A 132 -22.82 -2.22 -10.19
C SER A 132 -21.85 -2.57 -9.05
N ALA A 133 -21.24 -1.61 -8.37
CA ALA A 133 -20.36 -1.92 -7.25
C ALA A 133 -20.19 -0.74 -6.29
N ALA A 134 -19.95 -1.04 -5.02
CA ALA A 134 -19.67 -0.04 -3.98
C ALA A 134 -18.57 -0.57 -3.06
N CYS A 135 -17.50 0.21 -2.91
CA CYS A 135 -16.32 -0.12 -2.11
C CYS A 135 -16.04 0.98 -1.10
N SER A 136 -15.65 0.58 0.12
CA SER A 136 -15.14 1.49 1.14
C SER A 136 -13.77 1.00 1.57
N LEU A 137 -12.71 1.63 1.05
CA LEU A 137 -11.34 1.13 1.15
C LEU A 137 -10.50 2.04 2.05
N SER A 138 -9.92 1.48 3.10
CA SER A 138 -9.03 2.19 4.01
C SER A 138 -7.57 2.10 3.54
N ASN A 139 -6.82 3.19 3.65
CA ASN A 139 -5.39 3.27 3.34
C ASN A 139 -4.55 2.62 4.45
N ILE A 140 -4.13 1.36 4.24
CA ILE A 140 -3.52 0.55 5.31
C ILE A 140 -2.00 0.59 5.27
N LEU A 141 -1.41 0.68 4.07
CA LEU A 141 0.03 0.82 3.91
C LEU A 141 0.36 1.90 2.88
N VAL A 142 1.47 2.59 3.14
CA VAL A 142 2.05 3.61 2.28
C VAL A 142 3.47 3.16 1.94
N CYS A 143 3.74 2.95 0.66
CA CYS A 143 4.97 2.30 0.20
C CYS A 143 5.88 3.28 -0.54
N TYR A 144 7.18 3.20 -0.24
CA TYR A 144 8.24 3.99 -0.86
C TYR A 144 9.19 3.07 -1.61
N SER A 145 9.35 3.32 -2.91
CA SER A 145 10.17 2.56 -3.83
C SER A 145 10.31 3.22 -5.20
N TYR A 146 11.50 3.11 -5.77
CA TYR A 146 11.78 3.59 -7.13
C TYR A 146 11.18 2.72 -8.26
N ILE A 147 10.47 1.61 -7.95
CA ILE A 147 9.95 0.71 -9.00
C ILE A 147 8.86 1.34 -9.88
N CYS A 148 8.22 2.42 -9.42
CA CYS A 148 7.14 3.10 -10.12
C CYS A 148 7.60 4.42 -10.79
N GLU A 149 8.88 4.79 -10.63
CA GLU A 149 9.51 5.97 -11.22
C GLU A 149 10.67 5.55 -12.15
N PRO A 150 10.43 5.39 -13.47
CA PRO A 150 11.49 5.08 -14.44
C PRO A 150 12.41 6.27 -14.78
#